data_AF-A0A7X8G8J5-F1
#
_entry.id   AF-A0A7X8G8J5-F1
#
_cell.length_a   1.000
_cell.length_b   1.000
_cell.length_c   1.000
_cell.angle_alpha   90.00
_cell.angle_beta   90.00
_cell.angle_gamma   90.00
#
_symmetry.space_group_name_H-M   'P 1'
#
loop_
_entity.id
_entity.type
_entity.pdbx_description
1 polymer ?
#
loop_
_entity_poly.entity_id
_entity_poly.type
_entity_poly.pdbx_seq_one_letter_code
_entity_poly.pdbx_strand_id
1 'polypeptide(L)'
;MFTSLLKKIKNIKKMNSPFNIKKTIRLYRYITYIVISAFFVLEDPITSLGRKAFIISCIGLSCIILNYLYAKYLDNKPMIVFLLLIETIFNSFILIPSGGLSSPYIWYSLNTILVTAFVLNKELYCWSNLLVYLISSTWVFSLLNPSSEFWEVLKNESNLILSLILFTGTIQVISRYNKDIQIKNSYLIDINQQLNLANKEIKESINYIMELYQAVHLLTTQSDENNLQYLLLEYALKMTYSKAAFIMQDGKIIKSLGDIINKEEVEQKLFKPMQKIKTSPITVIIDKDKYIIAPVKPNYKTCGFIAVTFPNSLNFNKAKTHNHANIEISNNNFDKYVSEQLTFLSELGTTALEKFELEKINKNLLINEEQNRIANEIHDGVLQNLFSISCGIYGLIIKSPNLSKNIISNELSMLQASLNSAMSELRATIYGYSWNKNGKNNFLTDILNYIDTMKKYHRIDIVFEFSGNHQLISSEQKKILYRIINEAVGNSIRHGKC
;
A
#
# COMPACT_ATOMS: atom_id res chain seq x y z
N MET A 1 9.18 19.95 18.40
CA MET A 1 10.53 19.46 18.05
C MET A 1 10.64 19.04 16.58
N PHE A 2 9.69 18.26 16.04
CA PHE A 2 9.65 17.83 14.63
C PHE A 2 9.58 18.98 13.60
N THR A 3 8.86 20.06 13.91
CA THR A 3 8.72 21.23 13.04
C THR A 3 9.99 22.07 12.94
N SER A 4 10.81 22.16 13.99
CA SER A 4 12.10 22.86 13.93
C SER A 4 13.17 22.03 13.20
N LEU A 5 13.10 20.70 13.31
CA LEU A 5 13.89 19.76 12.53
C LEU A 5 13.58 19.83 11.03
N LEU A 6 12.29 19.85 10.65
CA LEU A 6 11.88 20.06 9.25
C LEU A 6 12.31 21.42 8.71
N LYS A 7 12.27 22.48 9.53
CA LYS A 7 12.76 23.82 9.16
C LYS A 7 14.27 23.85 9.00
N LYS A 8 15.02 23.14 9.86
CA LYS A 8 16.47 22.93 9.73
C LYS A 8 16.82 22.11 8.49
N ILE A 9 16.10 21.04 8.19
CA ILE A 9 16.29 20.23 6.98
C ILE A 9 15.98 21.03 5.71
N LYS A 10 14.92 21.86 5.72
CA LYS A 10 14.58 22.76 4.61
C LYS A 10 15.62 23.88 4.45
N ASN A 11 16.23 24.35 5.53
CA ASN A 11 17.35 25.30 5.50
C ASN A 11 18.67 24.65 5.05
N ILE A 12 18.93 23.38 5.40
CA ILE A 12 20.06 22.61 4.87
C ILE A 12 19.90 22.40 3.36
N LYS A 13 18.67 22.12 2.88
CA LYS A 13 18.35 22.07 1.44
C LYS A 13 18.58 23.40 0.73
N LYS A 14 18.50 24.53 1.45
CA LYS A 14 18.80 25.89 0.96
C LYS A 14 20.29 26.24 1.05
N MET A 15 21.03 25.63 1.97
CA MET A 15 22.51 25.71 2.06
C MET A 15 23.21 24.85 1.02
N ASN A 16 22.54 23.83 0.47
CA ASN A 16 22.97 23.06 -0.70
C ASN A 16 22.79 23.84 -2.02
N SER A 17 23.01 25.16 -2.02
CA SER A 17 23.45 25.78 -3.27
C SER A 17 24.77 25.12 -3.64
N PRO A 18 24.99 24.70 -4.89
CA PRO A 18 26.28 24.14 -5.31
C PRO A 18 27.35 25.09 -4.79
N PHE A 19 28.39 24.54 -4.14
CA PHE A 19 29.54 25.31 -3.68
C PHE A 19 29.82 26.39 -4.72
N ASN A 20 29.47 27.64 -4.41
CA ASN A 20 29.34 28.64 -5.47
C ASN A 20 30.75 29.09 -5.79
N ILE A 21 31.40 28.33 -6.67
CA ILE A 21 32.80 28.50 -7.08
C ILE A 21 33.04 29.98 -7.41
N LYS A 22 32.08 30.64 -8.06
CA LYS A 22 32.12 32.08 -8.37
C LYS A 22 32.26 32.95 -7.11
N LYS A 23 31.47 32.70 -6.06
CA LYS A 23 31.53 33.44 -4.79
C LYS A 23 32.82 33.15 -4.02
N THR A 24 33.23 31.89 -3.97
CA THR A 24 34.44 31.49 -3.23
C THR A 24 35.70 32.07 -3.87
N ILE A 25 35.82 31.99 -5.22
CA ILE A 25 36.95 32.59 -5.96
C ILE A 25 36.98 34.11 -5.76
N ARG A 26 35.83 34.78 -5.86
CA ARG A 26 35.73 36.23 -5.66
C ARG A 26 36.18 36.63 -4.25
N LEU A 27 35.70 35.92 -3.23
CA LEU A 27 36.05 36.19 -1.84
C LEU A 27 37.54 35.99 -1.57
N TYR A 28 38.11 34.90 -2.08
CA TYR A 28 39.55 34.63 -1.98
C TYR A 28 40.38 35.76 -2.57
N ARG A 29 40.03 36.25 -3.77
CA ARG A 29 40.79 37.32 -4.46
C ARG A 29 40.80 38.67 -3.74
N TYR A 30 39.69 39.04 -3.09
CA TYR A 30 39.66 40.24 -2.27
C TYR A 30 40.48 40.07 -1.00
N ILE A 31 40.41 38.89 -0.37
CA ILE A 31 41.19 38.60 0.85
C ILE A 31 42.69 38.59 0.53
N THR A 32 43.12 37.91 -0.53
CA THR A 32 44.54 37.86 -0.91
C THR A 32 45.08 39.24 -1.26
N TYR A 33 44.30 40.07 -1.96
CA TYR A 33 44.66 41.46 -2.21
C TYR A 33 44.87 42.25 -0.91
N ILE A 34 43.90 42.23 0.01
CA ILE A 34 43.98 42.98 1.27
C ILE A 34 45.18 42.50 2.11
N VAL A 35 45.36 41.20 2.24
CA VAL A 35 46.43 40.62 3.06
C VAL A 35 47.80 40.95 2.48
N ILE A 36 48.02 40.72 1.17
CA ILE A 36 49.32 40.97 0.54
C ILE A 36 49.65 42.47 0.52
N SER A 37 48.66 43.33 0.26
CA SER A 37 48.87 44.78 0.32
C SER A 37 49.17 45.26 1.74
N ALA A 38 48.60 44.65 2.78
CA ALA A 38 48.95 44.96 4.17
C ALA A 38 50.41 44.58 4.49
N PHE A 39 50.85 43.38 4.10
CA PHE A 39 52.24 42.95 4.28
C PHE A 39 53.23 43.86 3.52
N PHE A 40 52.92 44.26 2.29
CA PHE A 40 53.78 45.16 1.51
C PHE A 40 53.93 46.57 2.10
N VAL A 41 52.92 47.06 2.83
CA VAL A 41 53.03 48.33 3.55
C VAL A 41 53.95 48.20 4.77
N LEU A 42 53.86 47.07 5.48
CA LEU A 42 54.66 46.76 6.67
C LEU A 42 56.12 46.45 6.35
N GLU A 43 56.41 45.91 5.16
CA GLU A 43 57.75 45.56 4.73
C GLU A 43 58.49 46.77 4.10
N ASP A 44 59.70 47.01 4.61
CA ASP A 44 60.70 48.04 4.27
C ASP A 44 60.29 49.55 4.20
N PRO A 45 61.02 50.44 4.90
CA PRO A 45 60.82 51.89 4.86
C PRO A 45 61.45 52.61 3.64
N ILE A 46 62.11 51.88 2.72
CA ILE A 46 63.04 52.44 1.72
C ILE A 46 62.32 52.96 0.45
N THR A 47 61.06 52.58 0.22
CA THR A 47 60.29 53.06 -0.95
C THR A 47 59.41 54.26 -0.58
N SER A 48 59.45 55.31 -1.41
CA SER A 48 58.61 56.51 -1.23
C SER A 48 57.13 56.14 -1.11
N LEU A 49 56.41 56.73 -0.15
CA LEU A 49 54.99 56.47 0.11
C LEU A 49 54.12 56.51 -1.16
N GLY A 50 54.44 57.42 -2.10
CA GLY A 50 53.74 57.54 -3.38
C GLY A 50 53.88 56.33 -4.30
N ARG A 51 55.06 55.66 -4.33
CA ARG A 51 55.27 54.43 -5.11
C ARG A 51 54.48 53.26 -4.52
N LYS A 52 54.43 53.12 -3.18
CA LYS A 52 53.63 52.09 -2.51
C LYS A 52 52.13 52.28 -2.80
N ALA A 53 51.62 53.50 -2.68
CA ALA A 53 50.23 53.83 -2.97
C ALA A 53 49.86 53.55 -4.45
N PHE A 54 50.76 53.88 -5.39
CA PHE A 54 50.55 53.60 -6.81
C PHE A 54 50.43 52.09 -7.10
N ILE A 55 51.34 51.27 -6.57
CA ILE A 55 51.31 49.81 -6.79
C ILE A 55 50.03 49.19 -6.22
N ILE A 56 49.65 49.56 -4.99
CA ILE A 56 48.43 49.06 -4.35
C ILE A 56 47.19 49.45 -5.17
N SER A 57 47.13 50.70 -5.65
CA SER A 57 46.01 51.17 -6.48
C SER A 57 45.90 50.40 -7.80
N CYS A 58 47.02 50.15 -8.48
CA CYS A 58 47.06 49.36 -9.73
C CYS A 58 46.56 47.93 -9.52
N ILE A 59 46.96 47.27 -8.44
CA ILE A 59 46.53 45.90 -8.12
C ILE A 59 45.06 45.88 -7.68
N GLY A 60 44.61 46.89 -6.94
CA GLY A 60 43.20 47.05 -6.58
C GLY A 60 42.30 47.20 -7.80
N LEU A 61 42.68 48.08 -8.75
CA LEU A 61 41.97 48.26 -10.02
C LEU A 61 41.94 46.95 -10.83
N SER A 62 43.09 46.29 -10.96
CA SER A 62 43.21 44.99 -11.62
C SER A 62 42.30 43.94 -10.98
N CYS A 63 42.30 43.84 -9.66
CA CYS A 63 41.47 42.90 -8.91
C CYS A 63 39.96 43.13 -9.17
N ILE A 64 39.51 44.38 -9.20
CA ILE A 64 38.10 44.72 -9.50
C ILE A 64 37.74 44.34 -10.94
N ILE A 65 38.56 44.75 -11.91
CA ILE A 65 38.32 44.52 -13.34
C ILE A 65 38.31 43.03 -13.64
N LEU A 66 39.31 42.29 -13.16
CA LEU A 66 39.42 40.86 -13.40
C LEU A 66 38.27 40.11 -12.72
N ASN A 67 37.92 40.42 -11.47
CA ASN A 67 36.77 39.80 -10.81
C ASN A 67 35.46 39.96 -11.61
N TYR A 68 35.25 41.13 -12.22
CA TYR A 68 34.11 41.36 -13.09
C TYR A 68 34.19 40.52 -14.38
N LEU A 69 35.34 40.50 -15.05
CA LEU A 69 35.55 39.76 -16.29
C LEU A 69 35.42 38.23 -16.10
N TYR A 70 36.00 37.66 -15.04
CA TYR A 70 35.85 36.24 -14.73
C TYR A 70 34.41 35.86 -14.38
N ALA A 71 33.65 36.75 -13.72
CA ALA A 71 32.24 36.49 -13.44
C ALA A 71 31.39 36.47 -14.73
N LYS A 72 31.71 37.34 -15.70
CA LYS A 72 31.00 37.45 -16.99
C LYS A 72 31.33 36.31 -17.95
N TYR A 73 32.58 35.85 -17.98
CA TYR A 73 33.07 34.87 -18.96
C TYR A 73 33.32 33.47 -18.37
N LEU A 74 32.76 33.14 -17.21
CA LEU A 74 33.06 31.88 -16.50
C LEU A 74 32.75 30.61 -17.32
N ASP A 75 31.79 30.68 -18.24
CA ASP A 75 31.37 29.55 -19.06
C ASP A 75 32.20 29.43 -20.37
N ASN A 76 32.99 30.46 -20.70
CA ASN A 76 33.79 30.52 -21.92
C ASN A 76 35.28 30.22 -21.62
N LYS A 77 35.66 28.94 -21.73
CA LYS A 77 37.01 28.44 -21.43
C LYS A 77 38.16 29.19 -22.14
N PRO A 78 38.15 29.43 -23.46
CA PRO A 78 39.26 30.15 -24.11
C PRO A 78 39.39 31.59 -23.60
N MET A 79 38.29 32.26 -23.28
CA MET A 79 38.34 33.62 -22.72
C MET A 79 38.95 33.62 -21.32
N ILE A 80 38.70 32.60 -20.51
CA ILE A 80 39.33 32.42 -19.18
C ILE A 80 40.83 32.20 -19.32
N VAL A 81 41.26 31.37 -20.27
CA VAL A 81 42.69 31.13 -20.55
C VAL A 81 43.37 32.44 -20.98
N PHE A 82 42.73 33.24 -21.83
CA PHE A 82 43.24 34.54 -22.25
C PHE A 82 43.36 35.53 -21.07
N LEU A 83 42.33 35.62 -20.22
CA LEU A 83 42.35 36.46 -19.01
C LEU A 83 43.46 36.04 -18.04
N LEU A 84 43.68 34.73 -17.89
CA LEU A 84 44.76 34.18 -17.07
C LEU A 84 46.14 34.56 -17.59
N LEU A 85 46.37 34.50 -18.91
CA LEU A 85 47.63 34.94 -19.52
C LEU A 85 47.88 36.44 -19.32
N ILE A 86 46.85 37.26 -19.46
CA ILE A 86 46.97 38.71 -19.16
C ILE A 86 47.30 38.91 -17.69
N GLU A 87 46.62 38.22 -16.79
CA GLU A 87 46.81 38.35 -15.35
C GLU A 87 48.21 37.86 -14.92
N THR A 88 48.73 36.78 -15.50
CA THR A 88 50.09 36.28 -15.18
C THR A 88 51.16 37.24 -15.66
N ILE A 89 51.04 37.76 -16.88
CA ILE A 89 51.96 38.77 -17.42
C ILE A 89 51.92 40.04 -16.57
N PHE A 90 50.73 40.51 -16.22
CA PHE A 90 50.54 41.67 -15.35
C PHE A 90 51.18 41.46 -13.96
N ASN A 91 50.97 40.29 -13.35
CA ASN A 91 51.58 39.95 -12.06
C ASN A 91 53.11 39.93 -12.14
N SER A 92 53.69 39.42 -13.24
CA SER A 92 55.14 39.42 -13.43
C SER A 92 55.70 40.83 -13.63
N PHE A 93 55.00 41.72 -14.33
CA PHE A 93 55.42 43.13 -14.48
C PHE A 93 55.35 43.93 -13.18
N ILE A 94 54.39 43.63 -12.30
CA ILE A 94 54.28 44.29 -10.98
C ILE A 94 55.52 44.04 -10.11
N LEU A 95 56.21 42.91 -10.30
CA LEU A 95 57.44 42.60 -9.57
C LEU A 95 58.56 43.60 -9.87
N ILE A 96 58.52 44.31 -11.01
CA ILE A 96 59.51 45.35 -11.36
C ILE A 96 59.53 46.48 -10.32
N PRO A 97 58.44 47.25 -10.15
CA PRO A 97 58.41 48.33 -9.17
C PRO A 97 58.30 47.85 -7.72
N SER A 98 57.92 46.59 -7.45
CA SER A 98 57.64 46.09 -6.10
C SER A 98 58.83 45.44 -5.37
N GLY A 99 60.01 45.34 -6.01
CA GLY A 99 61.23 44.80 -5.41
C GLY A 99 61.63 43.40 -5.89
N GLY A 100 61.05 42.90 -6.99
CA GLY A 100 61.43 41.63 -7.60
C GLY A 100 60.93 40.41 -6.83
N LEU A 101 61.79 39.38 -6.75
CA LEU A 101 61.47 38.08 -6.14
C LEU A 101 61.50 38.07 -4.60
N SER A 102 61.85 39.16 -3.95
CA SER A 102 61.72 39.32 -2.49
C SER A 102 60.39 39.98 -2.08
N SER A 103 59.57 40.42 -3.04
CA SER A 103 58.33 41.13 -2.77
C SER A 103 57.18 40.19 -2.36
N PRO A 104 56.34 40.56 -1.36
CA PRO A 104 55.12 39.82 -1.01
C PRO A 104 54.15 39.59 -2.18
N TYR A 105 54.21 40.42 -3.23
CA TYR A 105 53.33 40.32 -4.38
C TYR A 105 53.54 39.07 -5.23
N ILE A 106 54.60 38.30 -5.00
CA ILE A 106 54.79 36.99 -5.65
C ILE A 106 53.65 36.03 -5.31
N TRP A 107 53.14 36.12 -4.09
CA TRP A 107 52.04 35.29 -3.61
C TRP A 107 50.71 35.61 -4.30
N TYR A 108 50.61 36.74 -5.00
CA TYR A 108 49.43 37.06 -5.80
C TYR A 108 49.25 36.10 -6.99
N SER A 109 50.32 35.40 -7.41
CA SER A 109 50.25 34.30 -8.39
C SER A 109 49.31 33.16 -7.97
N LEU A 110 49.11 32.94 -6.66
CA LEU A 110 48.18 31.94 -6.14
C LEU A 110 46.73 32.18 -6.60
N ASN A 111 46.35 33.43 -6.89
CA ASN A 111 45.03 33.74 -7.46
C ASN A 111 44.84 33.07 -8.83
N THR A 112 45.84 33.14 -9.70
CA THR A 112 45.81 32.54 -11.04
C THR A 112 45.83 31.02 -10.97
N ILE A 113 46.60 30.46 -10.03
CA ILE A 113 46.64 29.02 -9.72
C ILE A 113 45.27 28.52 -9.25
N LEU A 114 44.62 29.24 -8.33
CA LEU A 114 43.31 28.83 -7.82
C LEU A 114 42.24 28.88 -8.92
N VAL A 115 42.24 29.93 -9.75
CA VAL A 115 41.30 30.02 -10.89
C VAL A 115 41.54 28.89 -11.89
N THR A 116 42.79 28.61 -12.27
CA THR A 116 43.10 27.48 -13.18
C THR A 116 42.66 26.15 -12.57
N ALA A 117 42.93 25.90 -11.30
CA ALA A 117 42.61 24.63 -10.66
C ALA A 117 41.10 24.36 -10.55
N PHE A 118 40.29 25.36 -10.19
CA PHE A 118 38.85 25.18 -9.96
C PHE A 118 38.00 25.39 -11.22
N VAL A 119 38.43 26.22 -12.17
CA VAL A 119 37.65 26.55 -13.38
C VAL A 119 38.07 25.73 -14.59
N LEU A 120 39.38 25.49 -14.76
CA LEU A 120 39.87 24.69 -15.88
C LEU A 120 39.94 23.23 -15.45
N ASN A 121 39.14 22.38 -16.09
CA ASN A 121 39.00 20.98 -15.70
C ASN A 121 40.28 20.13 -15.88
N LYS A 122 41.36 20.69 -16.45
CA LYS A 122 42.62 19.98 -16.72
C LYS A 122 43.76 20.51 -15.87
N GLU A 123 44.46 19.59 -15.23
CA GLU A 123 45.60 19.82 -14.35
C GLU A 123 46.79 20.48 -15.09
N LEU A 124 46.96 20.17 -16.38
CA LEU A 124 48.01 20.73 -17.23
C LEU A 124 48.00 22.26 -17.27
N TYR A 125 46.82 22.89 -17.25
CA TYR A 125 46.74 24.36 -17.30
C TYR A 125 47.34 25.00 -16.05
N CYS A 126 47.13 24.40 -14.88
CA CYS A 126 47.68 24.90 -13.62
C CYS A 126 49.22 24.85 -13.61
N TRP A 127 49.81 23.73 -14.05
CA TRP A 127 51.27 23.60 -14.17
C TRP A 127 51.86 24.49 -15.24
N SER A 128 51.20 24.62 -16.39
CA SER A 128 51.63 25.53 -17.45
C SER A 128 51.62 26.98 -16.99
N ASN A 129 50.61 27.37 -16.21
CA ASN A 129 50.47 28.71 -15.65
C ASN A 129 51.60 29.02 -14.65
N LEU A 130 51.92 28.08 -13.76
CA LEU A 130 53.06 28.20 -12.84
C LEU A 130 54.38 28.31 -13.61
N LEU A 131 54.58 27.50 -14.65
CA LEU A 131 55.80 27.55 -15.46
C LEU A 131 55.96 28.89 -16.18
N VAL A 132 54.89 29.39 -16.81
CA VAL A 132 54.89 30.72 -17.45
C VAL A 132 55.17 31.83 -16.42
N TYR A 133 54.60 31.73 -15.23
CA TYR A 133 54.85 32.68 -14.15
C TYR A 133 56.32 32.66 -13.69
N LEU A 134 56.91 31.48 -13.45
CA LEU A 134 58.30 31.36 -13.03
C LEU A 134 59.29 31.88 -14.10
N ILE A 135 59.07 31.57 -15.37
CA ILE A 135 59.92 32.06 -16.46
C ILE A 135 59.79 33.59 -16.60
N SER A 136 58.57 34.12 -16.57
CA SER A 136 58.37 35.57 -16.71
C SER A 136 58.88 36.35 -15.50
N SER A 137 58.74 35.84 -14.28
CA SER A 137 59.25 36.52 -13.08
C SER A 137 60.78 36.49 -12.99
N THR A 138 61.42 35.37 -13.35
CA THR A 138 62.89 35.26 -13.41
C THR A 138 63.49 36.09 -14.54
N TRP A 139 62.83 36.15 -15.70
CA TRP A 139 63.24 37.02 -16.81
C TRP A 139 63.15 38.50 -16.41
N VAL A 140 62.07 38.89 -15.76
CA VAL A 140 61.89 40.25 -15.21
C VAL A 140 62.98 40.59 -14.18
N PHE A 141 63.33 39.64 -13.30
CA PHE A 141 64.38 39.85 -12.31
C PHE A 141 65.77 40.02 -12.95
N SER A 142 66.08 39.24 -13.99
CA SER A 142 67.33 39.37 -14.75
C SER A 142 67.45 40.73 -15.46
N LEU A 143 66.33 41.32 -15.90
CA LEU A 143 66.32 42.66 -16.50
C LEU A 143 66.68 43.76 -15.49
N LEU A 144 66.33 43.58 -14.20
CA LEU A 144 66.63 44.53 -13.13
C LEU A 144 68.07 44.43 -12.63
N ASN A 145 68.64 43.21 -12.65
CA ASN A 145 70.00 42.91 -12.18
C ASN A 145 70.81 42.26 -13.31
N PRO A 146 71.43 43.05 -14.21
CA PRO A 146 72.14 42.54 -15.38
C PRO A 146 73.41 41.73 -15.04
N SER A 147 73.83 41.70 -13.76
CA SER A 147 75.02 40.98 -13.29
C SER A 147 74.76 39.53 -12.86
N SER A 148 73.50 39.11 -12.69
CA SER A 148 73.17 37.76 -12.22
C SER A 148 72.73 36.86 -13.38
N GLU A 149 73.36 35.68 -13.50
CA GLU A 149 72.91 34.66 -14.45
C GLU A 149 71.56 34.07 -14.03
N PHE A 150 70.74 33.67 -15.02
CA PHE A 150 69.41 33.07 -14.80
C PHE A 150 69.42 31.92 -13.78
N TRP A 151 70.42 31.05 -13.85
CA TRP A 151 70.54 29.88 -12.97
C TRP A 151 70.89 30.24 -11.53
N GLU A 152 71.61 31.35 -11.33
CA GLU A 152 72.01 31.81 -10.00
C GLU A 152 70.81 32.38 -9.24
N VAL A 153 69.96 33.13 -9.93
CA VAL A 153 68.68 33.65 -9.39
C VAL A 153 67.76 32.50 -8.97
N LEU A 154 67.66 31.47 -9.81
CA LEU A 154 66.81 30.31 -9.54
C LEU A 154 67.30 29.48 -8.34
N LYS A 155 68.62 29.43 -8.13
CA LYS A 155 69.24 28.75 -6.98
C LYS A 155 69.05 29.54 -5.68
N ASN A 156 69.21 30.87 -5.73
CA ASN A 156 69.08 31.74 -4.58
C ASN A 156 67.65 31.77 -4.03
N GLU A 157 66.63 31.73 -4.90
CA GLU A 157 65.22 31.75 -4.51
C GLU A 157 64.53 30.36 -4.50
N SER A 158 65.32 29.30 -4.37
CA SER A 158 64.84 27.90 -4.45
C SER A 158 63.75 27.55 -3.44
N ASN A 159 63.78 28.14 -2.23
CA ASN A 159 62.76 27.94 -1.21
C ASN A 159 61.38 28.49 -1.63
N LEU A 160 61.34 29.66 -2.27
CA LEU A 160 60.10 30.25 -2.78
C LEU A 160 59.51 29.40 -3.91
N ILE A 161 60.35 28.96 -4.84
CA ILE A 161 59.92 28.10 -5.96
C ILE A 161 59.36 26.78 -5.44
N LEU A 162 60.05 26.14 -4.49
CA LEU A 162 59.56 24.90 -3.86
C LEU A 162 58.21 25.12 -3.17
N SER A 163 58.05 26.23 -2.46
CA SER A 163 56.79 26.56 -1.79
C SER A 163 55.64 26.72 -2.80
N LEU A 164 55.85 27.42 -3.92
CA LEU A 164 54.84 27.59 -4.97
C LEU A 164 54.45 26.25 -5.61
N ILE A 165 55.42 25.36 -5.85
CA ILE A 165 55.17 24.00 -6.36
C ILE A 165 54.30 23.20 -5.38
N LEU A 166 54.62 23.22 -4.08
CA LEU A 166 53.83 22.55 -3.05
C LEU A 166 52.42 23.14 -2.94
N PHE A 167 52.27 24.46 -2.98
CA PHE A 167 50.96 25.12 -2.99
C PHE A 167 50.14 24.77 -4.23
N THR A 168 50.75 24.71 -5.42
CA THR A 168 50.04 24.22 -6.61
C THR A 168 49.58 22.77 -6.46
N GLY A 169 50.44 21.89 -5.95
CA GLY A 169 50.09 20.48 -5.71
C GLY A 169 48.93 20.33 -4.73
N THR A 170 48.97 21.04 -3.61
CA THR A 170 47.89 21.01 -2.60
C THR A 170 46.57 21.54 -3.14
N ILE A 171 46.57 22.68 -3.85
CA ILE A 171 45.37 23.26 -4.48
C ILE A 171 44.79 22.30 -5.53
N GLN A 172 45.63 21.61 -6.29
CA GLN A 172 45.19 20.63 -7.29
C GLN A 172 44.52 19.41 -6.65
N VAL A 173 45.08 18.87 -5.57
CA VAL A 173 44.46 17.77 -4.81
C VAL A 173 43.09 18.20 -4.28
N ILE A 174 42.98 19.41 -3.72
CA ILE A 174 41.70 19.97 -3.22
C ILE A 174 40.69 20.10 -4.37
N SER A 175 41.11 20.60 -5.53
CA SER A 175 40.23 20.72 -6.71
C SER A 175 39.70 19.37 -7.17
N ARG A 176 40.54 18.33 -7.19
CA ARG A 176 40.14 16.96 -7.57
C ARG A 176 39.08 16.40 -6.62
N TYR A 177 39.32 16.49 -5.31
CA TYR A 177 38.33 16.05 -4.32
C TYR A 177 37.01 16.82 -4.42
N ASN A 178 37.06 18.13 -4.68
CA ASN A 178 35.84 18.92 -4.85
C ASN A 178 35.02 18.47 -6.08
N LYS A 179 35.68 18.16 -7.21
CA LYS A 179 35.01 17.61 -8.39
C LYS A 179 34.33 16.26 -8.08
N ASP A 180 35.04 15.36 -7.41
CA ASP A 180 34.49 14.04 -7.04
C ASP A 180 33.29 14.17 -6.09
N ILE A 181 33.35 15.10 -5.13
CA ILE A 181 32.24 15.39 -4.22
C ILE A 181 31.03 15.94 -4.97
N GLN A 182 31.24 16.82 -5.97
CA GLN A 182 30.14 17.36 -6.77
C GLN A 182 29.43 16.28 -7.59
N ILE A 183 30.20 15.38 -8.23
CA ILE A 183 29.65 14.25 -8.99
C ILE A 183 28.87 13.31 -8.07
N LYS A 184 29.42 12.98 -6.90
CA LYS A 184 28.73 12.13 -5.92
C LYS A 184 27.44 12.78 -5.42
N ASN A 185 27.45 14.09 -5.17
CA ASN A 185 26.27 14.82 -4.73
C ASN A 185 25.17 14.87 -5.80
N SER A 186 25.51 15.10 -7.08
CA SER A 186 24.52 15.06 -8.16
C SER A 186 23.91 13.66 -8.29
N TYR A 187 24.74 12.63 -8.24
CA TYR A 187 24.29 11.24 -8.26
C TYR A 187 23.35 10.90 -7.08
N LEU A 188 23.66 11.37 -5.86
CA LEU A 188 22.79 11.20 -4.69
C LEU A 188 21.46 11.93 -4.83
N ILE A 189 21.43 13.10 -5.47
CA ILE A 189 20.19 13.84 -5.73
C ILE A 189 19.31 13.03 -6.68
N ASP A 190 19.89 12.50 -7.77
CA ASP A 190 19.17 11.71 -8.76
C ASP A 190 18.61 10.42 -8.14
N ILE A 191 19.41 9.69 -7.36
CA ILE A 191 18.93 8.50 -6.61
C ILE A 191 17.80 8.88 -5.66
N ASN A 192 17.93 9.97 -4.90
CA ASN A 192 16.90 10.36 -3.94
C ASN A 192 15.60 10.74 -4.67
N GLN A 193 15.67 11.35 -5.86
CA GLN A 193 14.49 11.59 -6.68
C GLN A 193 13.83 10.27 -7.12
N GLN A 194 14.61 9.32 -7.62
CA GLN A 194 14.10 8.00 -8.00
C GLN A 194 13.48 7.25 -6.80
N LEU A 195 14.14 7.29 -5.63
CA LEU A 195 13.63 6.70 -4.39
C LEU A 195 12.30 7.34 -3.96
N ASN A 196 12.17 8.66 -4.06
CA ASN A 196 10.92 9.34 -3.72
C ASN A 196 9.78 8.98 -4.69
N LEU A 197 10.08 8.78 -5.98
CA LEU A 197 9.11 8.29 -6.95
C LEU A 197 8.67 6.86 -6.62
N ALA A 198 9.62 5.94 -6.39
CA ALA A 198 9.32 4.56 -6.01
C ALA A 198 8.52 4.48 -4.69
N ASN A 199 8.89 5.27 -3.67
CA ASN A 199 8.14 5.33 -2.41
C ASN A 199 6.70 5.82 -2.61
N LYS A 200 6.48 6.73 -3.56
CA LYS A 200 5.14 7.20 -3.89
C LYS A 200 4.32 6.09 -4.53
N GLU A 201 4.87 5.37 -5.51
CA GLU A 201 4.21 4.23 -6.15
C GLU A 201 3.87 3.12 -5.14
N ILE A 202 4.77 2.83 -4.21
CA ILE A 202 4.51 1.88 -3.11
C ILE A 202 3.33 2.35 -2.25
N LYS A 203 3.29 3.65 -1.90
CA LYS A 203 2.20 4.19 -1.09
C LYS A 203 0.84 4.10 -1.79
N GLU A 204 0.79 4.35 -3.10
CA GLU A 204 -0.41 4.17 -3.91
C GLU A 204 -0.84 2.70 -3.97
N SER A 205 0.12 1.77 -4.09
CA SER A 205 -0.14 0.33 -4.05
C SER A 205 -0.71 -0.12 -2.71
N ILE A 206 -0.22 0.43 -1.59
CA ILE A 206 -0.76 0.13 -0.25
C ILE A 206 -2.21 0.61 -0.12
N ASN A 207 -2.53 1.81 -0.62
CA ASN A 207 -3.91 2.30 -0.60
C ASN A 207 -4.83 1.40 -1.42
N TYR A 208 -4.38 0.95 -2.59
CA TYR A 208 -5.13 0.00 -3.42
C TYR A 208 -5.34 -1.34 -2.69
N ILE A 209 -4.30 -1.91 -2.06
CA ILE A 209 -4.43 -3.13 -1.25
C ILE A 209 -5.40 -2.93 -0.07
N MET A 210 -5.41 -1.76 0.55
CA MET A 210 -6.35 -1.42 1.61
C MET A 210 -7.80 -1.43 1.11
N GLU A 211 -8.07 -0.82 -0.05
CA GLU A 211 -9.39 -0.83 -0.69
C GLU A 211 -9.84 -2.25 -1.04
N LEU A 212 -8.93 -3.06 -1.59
CA LEU A 212 -9.16 -4.49 -1.86
C LEU A 212 -9.54 -5.24 -0.58
N TYR A 213 -8.77 -5.07 0.50
CA TYR A 213 -9.03 -5.74 1.76
C TYR A 213 -10.39 -5.36 2.35
N GLN A 214 -10.74 -4.07 2.29
CA GLN A 214 -12.05 -3.58 2.72
C GLN A 214 -13.18 -4.16 1.87
N ALA A 215 -12.98 -4.24 0.54
CA ALA A 215 -13.93 -4.88 -0.37
C ALA A 215 -14.16 -6.35 0.01
N VAL A 216 -13.09 -7.12 0.18
CA VAL A 216 -13.16 -8.54 0.61
C VAL A 216 -13.93 -8.65 1.92
N HIS A 217 -13.58 -7.86 2.93
CA HIS A 217 -14.20 -7.93 4.25
C HIS A 217 -15.70 -7.59 4.19
N LEU A 218 -16.10 -6.50 3.52
CA LEU A 218 -17.50 -6.10 3.46
C LEU A 218 -18.34 -7.03 2.58
N LEU A 219 -17.82 -7.50 1.45
CA LEU A 219 -18.54 -8.40 0.57
C LEU A 219 -18.76 -9.78 1.20
N THR A 220 -17.81 -10.27 2.00
CA THR A 220 -17.92 -11.59 2.65
C THR A 220 -18.76 -11.58 3.92
N THR A 221 -18.89 -10.44 4.59
CA THR A 221 -19.68 -10.30 5.84
C THR A 221 -21.13 -9.89 5.62
N GLN A 222 -21.48 -9.42 4.42
CA GLN A 222 -22.84 -9.01 4.11
C GLN A 222 -23.81 -10.21 4.11
N SER A 223 -25.03 -10.00 4.62
CA SER A 223 -26.11 -11.00 4.66
C SER A 223 -27.34 -10.63 3.82
N ASP A 224 -27.27 -9.52 3.08
CA ASP A 224 -28.32 -9.07 2.16
C ASP A 224 -27.77 -8.96 0.73
N GLU A 225 -28.37 -9.73 -0.18
CA GLU A 225 -28.03 -9.76 -1.62
C GLU A 225 -28.18 -8.38 -2.28
N ASN A 226 -29.18 -7.59 -1.87
CA ASN A 226 -29.40 -6.27 -2.46
C ASN A 226 -28.28 -5.29 -2.11
N ASN A 227 -27.80 -5.38 -0.87
CA ASN A 227 -26.72 -4.53 -0.39
C ASN A 227 -25.36 -5.00 -0.94
N LEU A 228 -25.18 -6.31 -1.17
CA LEU A 228 -24.01 -6.86 -1.85
C LEU A 228 -23.83 -6.23 -3.24
N GLN A 229 -24.90 -6.15 -4.04
CA GLN A 229 -24.85 -5.53 -5.36
C GLN A 229 -24.48 -4.04 -5.30
N TYR A 230 -24.94 -3.31 -4.28
CA TYR A 230 -24.57 -1.90 -4.08
C TYR A 230 -23.10 -1.76 -3.68
N LEU A 231 -22.63 -2.58 -2.75
CA LEU A 231 -21.23 -2.64 -2.32
C LEU A 231 -20.29 -2.97 -3.50
N LEU A 232 -20.66 -3.94 -4.35
CA LEU A 232 -19.89 -4.27 -5.56
C LEU A 232 -19.75 -3.05 -6.48
N LEU A 233 -20.81 -2.27 -6.67
CA LEU A 233 -20.76 -1.04 -7.47
C LEU A 233 -19.92 0.05 -6.82
N GLU A 234 -20.06 0.23 -5.51
CA GLU A 234 -19.30 1.23 -4.77
C GLU A 234 -17.79 0.93 -4.81
N TYR A 235 -17.39 -0.33 -4.63
CA TYR A 235 -15.99 -0.75 -4.74
C TYR A 235 -15.49 -0.77 -6.18
N ALA A 236 -16.34 -1.09 -7.16
CA ALA A 236 -16.00 -0.93 -8.57
C ALA A 236 -15.64 0.53 -8.88
N LEU A 237 -16.43 1.50 -8.40
CA LEU A 237 -16.11 2.93 -8.55
C LEU A 237 -14.83 3.33 -7.81
N LYS A 238 -14.69 2.92 -6.54
CA LYS A 238 -13.52 3.28 -5.72
C LYS A 238 -12.22 2.74 -6.28
N MET A 239 -12.18 1.46 -6.65
CA MET A 239 -10.96 0.81 -7.14
C MET A 239 -10.56 1.27 -8.54
N THR A 240 -11.54 1.47 -9.43
CA THR A 240 -11.29 1.86 -10.83
C THR A 240 -11.24 3.37 -11.04
N TYR A 241 -11.58 4.17 -10.01
CA TYR A 241 -11.72 5.62 -10.08
C TYR A 241 -12.62 6.09 -11.26
N SER A 242 -13.61 5.27 -11.61
CA SER A 242 -14.55 5.54 -12.71
C SER A 242 -15.67 6.49 -12.28
N LYS A 243 -16.39 7.07 -13.26
CA LYS A 243 -17.49 8.01 -12.97
C LYS A 243 -18.81 7.31 -12.66
N ALA A 244 -19.05 6.20 -13.34
CA ALA A 244 -20.26 5.42 -13.17
C ALA A 244 -19.96 3.92 -13.33
N ALA A 245 -20.65 3.12 -12.53
CA ALA A 245 -20.62 1.67 -12.56
C ALA A 245 -22.05 1.13 -12.57
N PHE A 246 -22.30 0.01 -13.23
CA PHE A 246 -23.62 -0.62 -13.26
C PHE A 246 -23.55 -2.14 -13.36
N ILE A 247 -24.59 -2.79 -12.85
CA ILE A 247 -24.81 -4.22 -12.95
C ILE A 247 -25.89 -4.47 -13.99
N MET A 248 -25.56 -5.28 -15.00
CA MET A 248 -26.52 -5.77 -15.99
C MET A 248 -26.82 -7.25 -15.79
N GLN A 249 -28.08 -7.62 -15.99
CA GLN A 249 -28.54 -9.01 -16.05
C GLN A 249 -29.56 -9.13 -17.18
N ASP A 250 -29.47 -10.21 -17.97
CA ASP A 250 -30.38 -10.49 -19.10
C ASP A 250 -30.56 -9.32 -20.07
N GLY A 251 -29.50 -8.52 -20.26
CA GLY A 251 -29.50 -7.38 -21.18
C GLY A 251 -30.08 -6.08 -20.65
N LYS A 252 -30.50 -6.03 -19.38
CA LYS A 252 -31.01 -4.82 -18.73
C LYS A 252 -30.12 -4.39 -17.58
N ILE A 253 -30.04 -3.08 -17.36
CA ILE A 253 -29.34 -2.52 -16.19
C ILE A 253 -30.26 -2.64 -14.98
N ILE A 254 -29.90 -3.47 -14.01
CA ILE A 254 -30.68 -3.62 -12.77
C ILE A 254 -30.35 -2.51 -11.78
N LYS A 255 -29.05 -2.20 -11.62
CA LYS A 255 -28.56 -1.20 -10.69
C LYS A 255 -27.45 -0.39 -11.32
N SER A 256 -27.44 0.91 -11.07
CA SER A 256 -26.44 1.85 -11.55
C SER A 256 -26.06 2.83 -10.45
N LEU A 257 -24.77 3.11 -10.31
CA LEU A 257 -24.21 4.16 -9.47
C LEU A 257 -23.48 5.16 -10.35
N GLY A 258 -23.89 6.43 -10.32
CA GLY A 258 -23.40 7.49 -11.23
C GLY A 258 -24.29 7.72 -12.46
N ASP A 259 -24.07 8.83 -13.16
CA ASP A 259 -24.85 9.23 -14.34
C ASP A 259 -24.42 8.46 -15.60
N ILE A 260 -25.31 7.60 -16.10
CA ILE A 260 -25.13 6.89 -17.37
C ILE A 260 -25.91 7.62 -18.44
N ILE A 261 -25.20 8.20 -19.41
CA ILE A 261 -25.80 8.87 -20.56
C ILE A 261 -26.40 7.80 -21.50
N ASN A 262 -27.64 8.02 -21.97
CA ASN A 262 -28.38 7.14 -22.89
C ASN A 262 -28.46 5.65 -22.47
N LYS A 263 -29.08 5.35 -21.32
CA LYS A 263 -29.27 3.97 -20.81
C LYS A 263 -29.78 2.96 -21.85
N GLU A 264 -30.79 3.32 -22.64
CA GLU A 264 -31.38 2.40 -23.64
C GLU A 264 -30.41 2.06 -24.79
N GLU A 265 -29.59 3.02 -25.21
CA GLU A 265 -28.59 2.83 -26.26
C GLU A 265 -27.42 1.95 -25.77
N VAL A 266 -27.02 2.13 -24.51
CA VAL A 266 -26.02 1.31 -23.83
C VAL A 266 -26.50 -0.14 -23.68
N GLU A 267 -27.75 -0.35 -23.24
CA GLU A 267 -28.34 -1.69 -23.12
C GLU A 267 -28.34 -2.45 -24.46
N GLN A 268 -28.74 -1.79 -25.55
CA GLN A 268 -28.79 -2.41 -26.88
C GLN A 268 -27.41 -2.69 -27.47
N LYS A 269 -26.46 -1.75 -27.34
CA LYS A 269 -25.09 -1.90 -27.89
C LYS A 269 -24.25 -2.90 -27.09
N LEU A 270 -24.48 -3.04 -25.78
CA LEU A 270 -23.75 -3.99 -24.93
C LEU A 270 -24.30 -5.42 -24.97
N PHE A 271 -25.57 -5.62 -25.33
CA PHE A 271 -26.19 -6.95 -25.38
C PHE A 271 -25.43 -7.97 -26.26
N LYS A 272 -25.01 -7.55 -27.47
CA LYS A 272 -24.29 -8.41 -28.42
C LYS A 272 -22.89 -8.83 -27.94
N PRO A 273 -22.00 -7.91 -27.50
CA PRO A 273 -20.68 -8.31 -27.00
C PRO A 273 -20.75 -9.14 -25.72
N MET A 274 -21.75 -8.92 -24.85
CA MET A 274 -21.91 -9.67 -23.60
C MET A 274 -22.17 -11.16 -23.79
N GLN A 275 -22.89 -11.56 -24.85
CA GLN A 275 -23.12 -12.98 -25.17
C GLN A 275 -21.85 -13.75 -25.53
N LYS A 276 -20.78 -13.05 -25.95
CA LYS A 276 -19.48 -13.66 -26.29
C LYS A 276 -18.53 -13.75 -25.08
N ILE A 277 -18.87 -13.14 -23.95
CA ILE A 277 -18.03 -13.11 -22.76
C ILE A 277 -18.11 -14.45 -22.02
N LYS A 278 -17.00 -15.19 -22.00
CA LYS A 278 -16.89 -16.45 -21.25
C LYS A 278 -16.11 -16.32 -19.95
N THR A 279 -14.99 -15.59 -19.93
CA THR A 279 -14.05 -15.62 -18.80
C THR A 279 -13.32 -14.30 -18.50
N SER A 280 -13.04 -13.46 -19.50
CA SER A 280 -12.27 -12.22 -19.30
C SER A 280 -13.09 -10.95 -19.55
N PRO A 281 -12.74 -9.83 -18.89
CA PRO A 281 -13.38 -8.56 -19.17
C PRO A 281 -13.17 -8.11 -20.62
N ILE A 282 -14.14 -7.39 -21.18
CA ILE A 282 -14.06 -6.80 -22.51
C ILE A 282 -14.20 -5.30 -22.40
N THR A 283 -13.44 -4.60 -23.24
CA THR A 283 -13.57 -3.15 -23.40
C THR A 283 -14.39 -2.83 -24.66
N VAL A 284 -15.45 -2.04 -24.50
CA VAL A 284 -16.34 -1.59 -25.57
C VAL A 284 -16.37 -0.06 -25.57
N ILE A 285 -16.29 0.56 -26.74
CA ILE A 285 -16.37 2.01 -26.88
C ILE A 285 -17.74 2.34 -27.48
N ILE A 286 -18.51 3.19 -26.80
CA ILE A 286 -19.85 3.64 -27.24
C ILE A 286 -19.86 5.16 -27.21
N ASP A 287 -20.14 5.80 -28.35
CA ASP A 287 -20.36 7.26 -28.49
C ASP A 287 -19.30 8.15 -27.83
N LYS A 288 -18.05 7.65 -27.80
CA LYS A 288 -16.82 8.20 -27.21
C LYS A 288 -16.56 7.80 -25.75
N ASP A 289 -17.50 7.21 -25.03
CA ASP A 289 -17.24 6.69 -23.70
C ASP A 289 -16.77 5.23 -23.77
N LYS A 290 -15.83 4.88 -22.89
CA LYS A 290 -15.20 3.57 -22.81
C LYS A 290 -15.81 2.78 -21.65
N TYR A 291 -16.28 1.58 -21.96
CA TYR A 291 -16.96 0.69 -21.04
C TYR A 291 -16.11 -0.56 -20.86
N ILE A 292 -15.71 -0.88 -19.63
CA ILE A 292 -15.02 -2.13 -19.31
C ILE A 292 -15.98 -3.00 -18.53
N ILE A 293 -16.19 -4.23 -19.00
CA ILE A 293 -17.29 -5.11 -18.56
C ILE A 293 -16.71 -6.45 -18.13
N ALA A 294 -16.97 -6.85 -16.90
CA ALA A 294 -16.55 -8.12 -16.33
C ALA A 294 -17.75 -9.03 -16.01
N PRO A 295 -17.69 -10.34 -16.31
CA PRO A 295 -18.77 -11.29 -16.05
C PRO A 295 -18.77 -11.75 -14.59
N VAL A 296 -19.89 -11.58 -13.88
CA VAL A 296 -20.11 -12.17 -12.55
C VAL A 296 -20.89 -13.46 -12.75
N LYS A 297 -20.15 -14.58 -12.79
CA LYS A 297 -20.69 -15.87 -13.23
C LYS A 297 -20.42 -16.96 -12.21
N PRO A 298 -21.34 -17.20 -11.27
CA PRO A 298 -21.30 -18.41 -10.46
C PRO A 298 -21.41 -19.67 -11.33
N ASN A 299 -20.84 -20.77 -10.86
CA ASN A 299 -20.71 -22.02 -11.63
C ASN A 299 -22.04 -22.61 -12.16
N TYR A 300 -23.17 -22.19 -11.60
CA TYR A 300 -24.50 -22.75 -11.86
C TYR A 300 -25.50 -21.74 -12.45
N LYS A 301 -25.17 -20.44 -12.56
CA LYS A 301 -26.05 -19.42 -13.15
C LYS A 301 -25.25 -18.18 -13.57
N THR A 302 -25.58 -17.56 -14.69
CA THR A 302 -25.03 -16.23 -15.02
C THR A 302 -25.79 -15.18 -14.21
N CYS A 303 -25.19 -14.65 -13.14
CA CYS A 303 -25.88 -13.69 -12.27
C CYS A 303 -25.83 -12.25 -12.81
N GLY A 304 -24.84 -11.91 -13.64
CA GLY A 304 -24.83 -10.63 -14.35
C GLY A 304 -23.44 -10.20 -14.82
N PHE A 305 -23.31 -8.92 -15.11
CA PHE A 305 -22.07 -8.27 -15.54
C PHE A 305 -21.90 -6.97 -14.77
N ILE A 306 -20.68 -6.72 -14.28
CA ILE A 306 -20.29 -5.42 -13.73
C ILE A 306 -19.62 -4.64 -14.85
N ALA A 307 -20.10 -3.42 -15.10
CA ALA A 307 -19.53 -2.52 -16.08
C ALA A 307 -19.13 -1.20 -15.42
N VAL A 308 -18.00 -0.63 -15.83
CA VAL A 308 -17.54 0.70 -15.43
C VAL A 308 -17.31 1.56 -16.66
N THR A 309 -17.49 2.88 -16.50
CA THR A 309 -17.47 3.84 -17.61
C THR A 309 -16.41 4.92 -17.44
N PHE A 310 -15.75 5.26 -18.54
CA PHE A 310 -14.76 6.33 -18.62
C PHE A 310 -15.03 7.23 -19.82
N PRO A 311 -15.12 8.56 -19.65
CA PRO A 311 -15.29 9.46 -20.78
C PRO A 311 -13.98 9.67 -21.56
N ASN A 312 -13.98 9.54 -22.90
CA ASN A 312 -12.80 9.83 -23.73
C ASN A 312 -12.27 11.26 -23.57
N SER A 313 -13.12 12.21 -23.12
CA SER A 313 -12.73 13.62 -22.97
C SER A 313 -11.77 13.86 -21.81
N LEU A 314 -11.53 12.86 -20.95
CA LEU A 314 -10.35 12.85 -20.10
C LEU A 314 -9.14 12.60 -21.00
N ASN A 315 -8.60 13.68 -21.58
CA ASN A 315 -7.16 13.72 -21.85
C ASN A 315 -6.48 13.27 -20.57
N PHE A 316 -5.88 12.07 -20.61
CA PHE A 316 -5.44 11.23 -19.49
C PHE A 316 -4.41 11.90 -18.56
N ASN A 317 -4.03 13.15 -18.82
CA ASN A 317 -3.20 13.98 -17.96
C ASN A 317 -3.97 14.65 -16.80
N LYS A 318 -5.30 14.51 -16.72
CA LYS A 318 -6.14 15.22 -15.73
C LYS A 318 -7.29 14.43 -15.11
N ALA A 319 -7.30 13.09 -15.19
CA ALA A 319 -7.93 12.31 -14.13
C ALA A 319 -7.04 12.48 -12.89
N LYS A 320 -7.30 13.57 -12.17
CA LYS A 320 -6.54 14.02 -11.02
C LYS A 320 -6.32 12.84 -10.07
N THR A 321 -5.08 12.36 -10.06
CA THR A 321 -4.37 12.17 -8.80
C THR A 321 -4.71 13.38 -7.93
N HIS A 322 -5.60 13.20 -6.97
CA HIS A 322 -5.59 14.08 -5.81
C HIS A 322 -4.20 13.91 -5.19
N ASN A 323 -3.29 14.79 -5.60
CA ASN A 323 -1.88 14.93 -5.24
C ASN A 323 -0.84 14.26 -6.17
N HIS A 324 -0.54 15.01 -7.23
CA HIS A 324 0.76 15.09 -7.92
C HIS A 324 1.15 13.89 -8.79
N ALA A 325 2.12 14.11 -9.68
CA ALA A 325 2.67 13.20 -10.69
C ALA A 325 1.70 12.82 -11.82
N ASN A 326 1.84 13.53 -12.94
CA ASN A 326 1.39 13.08 -14.25
C ASN A 326 2.28 11.91 -14.64
N ILE A 327 1.75 10.69 -14.62
CA ILE A 327 2.38 9.55 -15.28
C ILE A 327 1.57 9.36 -16.56
N GLU A 328 2.22 9.55 -17.71
CA GLU A 328 1.68 9.16 -19.01
C GLU A 328 1.67 7.63 -19.07
N ILE A 329 0.63 7.02 -18.50
CA ILE A 329 0.36 5.60 -18.68
C ILE A 329 -0.18 5.47 -20.11
N SER A 330 0.52 4.71 -20.96
CA SER A 330 0.02 4.36 -22.28
C SER A 330 -1.38 3.73 -22.16
N ASN A 331 -2.32 4.14 -23.02
CA ASN A 331 -3.73 3.72 -22.94
C ASN A 331 -3.92 2.20 -22.75
N ASN A 332 -3.04 1.38 -23.33
CA ASN A 332 -3.10 -0.09 -23.21
C ASN A 332 -2.77 -0.62 -21.80
N ASN A 333 -1.88 0.03 -21.05
CA ASN A 333 -1.49 -0.42 -19.71
C ASN A 333 -2.57 -0.08 -18.67
N PHE A 334 -3.26 1.06 -18.84
CA PHE A 334 -4.38 1.44 -17.98
C PHE A 334 -5.58 0.50 -18.14
N ASP A 335 -5.93 0.16 -19.39
CA ASP A 335 -7.02 -0.78 -19.67
C ASP A 335 -6.78 -2.14 -19.03
N LYS A 336 -5.54 -2.62 -19.13
CA LYS A 336 -5.13 -3.86 -18.51
C LYS A 336 -5.26 -3.79 -16.99
N TYR A 337 -4.82 -2.70 -16.38
CA TYR A 337 -4.93 -2.50 -14.93
C TYR A 337 -6.39 -2.48 -14.46
N VAL A 338 -7.25 -1.69 -15.10
CA VAL A 338 -8.69 -1.65 -14.74
C VAL A 338 -9.37 -2.99 -15.01
N SER A 339 -9.00 -3.68 -16.08
CA SER A 339 -9.49 -5.03 -16.36
C SER A 339 -9.09 -6.02 -15.27
N GLU A 340 -7.85 -5.98 -14.78
CA GLU A 340 -7.40 -6.83 -13.66
C GLU A 340 -8.16 -6.52 -12.37
N GLN A 341 -8.35 -5.23 -12.04
CA GLN A 341 -9.14 -4.79 -10.88
C GLN A 341 -10.59 -5.28 -10.94
N LEU A 342 -11.22 -5.15 -12.11
CA LEU A 342 -12.58 -5.62 -12.32
C LEU A 342 -12.69 -7.13 -12.34
N THR A 343 -11.69 -7.84 -12.87
CA THR A 343 -11.65 -9.31 -12.82
C THR A 343 -11.68 -9.77 -11.37
N PHE A 344 -10.81 -9.20 -10.53
CA PHE A 344 -10.78 -9.51 -9.10
C PHE A 344 -12.11 -9.21 -8.40
N LEU A 345 -12.70 -8.03 -8.62
CA LEU A 345 -14.01 -7.70 -8.05
C LEU A 345 -15.12 -8.63 -8.54
N SER A 346 -15.05 -9.06 -9.80
CA SER A 346 -16.00 -10.00 -10.39
C SER A 346 -15.91 -11.38 -9.76
N GLU A 347 -14.69 -11.86 -9.50
CA GLU A 347 -14.44 -13.12 -8.79
C GLU A 347 -14.92 -13.05 -7.34
N LEU A 348 -14.66 -11.94 -6.64
CA LEU A 348 -15.17 -11.73 -5.28
C LEU A 348 -16.70 -11.66 -5.24
N GLY A 349 -17.32 -10.91 -6.15
CA GLY A 349 -18.77 -10.81 -6.26
C GLY A 349 -19.38 -12.17 -6.56
N THR A 350 -18.76 -12.95 -7.44
CA THR A 350 -19.16 -14.33 -7.74
C THR A 350 -19.10 -15.20 -6.47
N THR A 351 -17.97 -15.18 -5.76
CA THR A 351 -17.77 -15.96 -4.53
C THR A 351 -18.78 -15.58 -3.45
N ALA A 352 -19.05 -14.29 -3.27
CA ALA A 352 -20.02 -13.81 -2.27
C ALA A 352 -21.45 -14.26 -2.63
N LEU A 353 -21.85 -14.15 -3.90
CA LEU A 353 -23.14 -14.65 -4.36
C LEU A 353 -23.26 -16.17 -4.20
N GLU A 354 -22.18 -16.93 -4.46
CA GLU A 354 -22.18 -18.38 -4.24
C GLU A 354 -22.42 -18.75 -2.79
N LYS A 355 -21.76 -18.04 -1.87
CA LYS A 355 -21.98 -18.21 -0.44
C LYS A 355 -23.45 -17.97 -0.06
N PHE A 356 -24.07 -16.92 -0.57
CA PHE A 356 -25.48 -16.60 -0.29
C PHE A 356 -26.45 -17.70 -0.69
N GLU A 357 -26.31 -18.23 -1.89
CA GLU A 357 -27.14 -19.33 -2.37
C GLU A 357 -26.90 -20.60 -1.55
N LEU A 358 -25.64 -20.90 -1.20
CA LEU A 358 -25.32 -22.02 -0.33
C LEU A 358 -25.95 -21.88 1.06
N GLU A 359 -25.93 -20.70 1.67
CA GLU A 359 -26.59 -20.44 2.95
C GLU A 359 -28.11 -20.65 2.87
N LYS A 360 -28.73 -20.22 1.77
CA LYS A 360 -30.17 -20.42 1.52
C LYS A 360 -30.52 -21.90 1.34
N ILE A 361 -29.73 -22.64 0.56
CA ILE A 361 -29.90 -24.08 0.37
C ILE A 361 -29.74 -24.81 1.71
N ASN A 362 -28.69 -24.49 2.47
CA ASN A 362 -28.42 -25.11 3.76
C ASN A 362 -29.56 -24.84 4.76
N LYS A 363 -30.08 -23.62 4.82
CA LYS A 363 -31.26 -23.29 5.64
C LYS A 363 -32.48 -24.13 5.25
N ASN A 364 -32.73 -24.32 3.96
CA ASN A 364 -33.85 -25.14 3.49
C ASN A 364 -33.67 -26.63 3.81
N LEU A 365 -32.43 -27.12 3.76
CA LEU A 365 -32.10 -28.49 4.17
C LEU A 365 -32.34 -28.67 5.67
N LEU A 366 -31.85 -27.76 6.51
CA LEU A 366 -32.08 -27.79 7.97
C LEU A 366 -33.58 -27.77 8.31
N ILE A 367 -34.38 -26.95 7.61
CA ILE A 367 -35.84 -26.92 7.78
C ILE A 367 -36.46 -28.27 7.40
N ASN A 368 -36.03 -28.89 6.28
CA ASN A 368 -36.52 -30.20 5.86
C ASN A 368 -36.14 -31.31 6.83
N GLU A 369 -34.90 -31.33 7.31
CA GLU A 369 -34.42 -32.30 8.29
C GLU A 369 -35.24 -32.21 9.58
N GLU A 370 -35.52 -30.99 10.05
CA GLU A 370 -36.33 -30.78 11.24
C GLU A 370 -37.80 -31.19 11.03
N GLN A 371 -38.37 -30.89 9.87
CA GLN A 371 -39.72 -31.37 9.52
C GLN A 371 -39.80 -32.90 9.50
N ASN A 372 -38.79 -33.57 8.92
CA ASN A 372 -38.72 -35.03 8.91
C ASN A 372 -38.55 -35.60 10.32
N ARG A 373 -37.73 -34.97 11.17
CA ARG A 373 -37.59 -35.34 12.59
C ARG A 373 -38.92 -35.24 13.33
N ILE A 374 -39.64 -34.13 13.17
CA ILE A 374 -40.96 -33.90 13.76
C ILE A 374 -41.96 -34.94 13.24
N ALA A 375 -41.98 -35.22 11.94
CA ALA A 375 -42.87 -36.20 11.34
C ALA A 375 -42.63 -37.61 11.93
N ASN A 376 -41.37 -38.01 12.09
CA ASN A 376 -41.02 -39.29 12.72
C ASN A 376 -41.44 -39.34 14.20
N GLU A 377 -41.27 -38.25 14.96
CA GLU A 377 -41.75 -38.17 16.36
C GLU A 377 -43.28 -38.24 16.49
N ILE A 378 -44.01 -37.58 15.59
CA ILE A 378 -45.48 -37.66 15.55
C ILE A 378 -45.93 -39.08 15.19
N HIS A 379 -45.28 -39.69 14.19
CA HIS A 379 -45.58 -41.05 13.75
C HIS A 379 -45.34 -42.07 14.87
N ASP A 380 -44.20 -42.00 15.55
CA ASP A 380 -43.83 -42.99 16.57
C ASP A 380 -44.58 -42.78 17.89
N GLY A 381 -44.76 -41.54 18.37
CA GLY A 381 -45.41 -41.29 19.67
C GLY A 381 -46.93 -41.17 19.56
N VAL A 382 -47.41 -40.21 18.76
CA VAL A 382 -48.82 -39.82 18.77
C VAL A 382 -49.69 -40.81 17.99
N LEU A 383 -49.23 -41.24 16.81
CA LEU A 383 -50.03 -42.12 15.94
C LEU A 383 -50.21 -43.52 16.57
N GLN A 384 -49.17 -44.05 17.23
CA GLN A 384 -49.25 -45.32 17.96
C GLN A 384 -50.18 -45.26 19.18
N ASN A 385 -50.15 -44.16 19.93
CA ASN A 385 -51.06 -43.94 21.06
C ASN A 385 -52.52 -43.82 20.60
N LEU A 386 -52.78 -43.05 19.53
CA LEU A 386 -54.13 -42.93 18.95
C LEU A 386 -54.64 -44.28 18.42
N PHE A 387 -53.77 -45.08 17.79
CA PHE A 387 -54.12 -46.43 17.35
C PHE A 387 -54.50 -47.33 18.54
N SER A 388 -53.72 -47.29 19.62
CA SER A 388 -54.00 -48.06 20.85
C SER A 388 -55.33 -47.65 21.49
N ILE A 389 -55.63 -46.35 21.53
CA ILE A 389 -56.93 -45.82 22.00
C ILE A 389 -58.07 -46.32 21.10
N SER A 390 -57.89 -46.28 19.78
CA SER A 390 -58.89 -46.78 18.82
C SER A 390 -59.19 -48.28 19.03
N CYS A 391 -58.15 -49.10 19.21
CA CYS A 391 -58.31 -50.52 19.53
C CYS A 391 -58.98 -50.75 20.89
N GLY A 392 -58.61 -49.96 21.90
CA GLY A 392 -59.22 -50.02 23.24
C GLY A 392 -60.71 -49.68 23.22
N ILE A 393 -61.11 -48.61 22.51
CA ILE A 393 -62.52 -48.25 22.29
C ILE A 393 -63.28 -49.39 21.61
N TYR A 394 -62.72 -49.95 20.52
CA TYR A 394 -63.34 -51.05 19.79
C TYR A 394 -63.53 -52.30 20.68
N GLY A 395 -62.52 -52.66 21.48
CA GLY A 395 -62.59 -53.76 22.43
C GLY A 395 -63.66 -53.55 23.52
N LEU A 396 -63.81 -52.31 23.99
CA LEU A 396 -64.86 -51.88 24.92
C LEU A 396 -66.25 -52.04 24.29
N ILE A 397 -66.44 -51.60 23.04
CA ILE A 397 -67.72 -51.72 22.32
C ILE A 397 -68.16 -53.19 22.21
N ILE A 398 -67.24 -54.09 21.85
CA ILE A 398 -67.55 -55.53 21.72
C ILE A 398 -67.89 -56.16 23.07
N LYS A 399 -67.15 -55.82 24.13
CA LYS A 399 -67.28 -56.45 25.45
C LYS A 399 -68.32 -55.79 26.36
N SER A 400 -68.80 -54.60 26.00
CA SER A 400 -69.77 -53.80 26.76
C SER A 400 -71.03 -54.56 27.23
N PRO A 401 -71.62 -55.51 26.47
CA PRO A 401 -72.81 -56.22 26.92
C PRO A 401 -72.59 -57.09 28.17
N ASN A 402 -71.35 -57.54 28.39
CA ASN A 402 -70.98 -58.52 29.41
C ASN A 402 -70.14 -57.92 30.55
N LEU A 403 -69.94 -56.60 30.58
CA LEU A 403 -69.11 -55.91 31.56
C LEU A 403 -69.95 -55.13 32.56
N SER A 404 -69.49 -55.09 33.82
CA SER A 404 -70.14 -54.25 34.84
C SER A 404 -69.88 -52.77 34.55
N LYS A 405 -70.85 -51.92 34.93
CA LYS A 405 -70.79 -50.46 34.73
C LYS A 405 -69.52 -49.83 35.32
N ASN A 406 -69.01 -50.39 36.42
CA ASN A 406 -67.79 -49.92 37.10
C ASN A 406 -66.53 -50.20 36.28
N ILE A 407 -66.46 -51.36 35.60
CA ILE A 407 -65.32 -51.72 34.74
C ILE A 407 -65.31 -50.86 33.47
N ILE A 408 -66.48 -50.62 32.87
CA ILE A 408 -66.62 -49.73 31.71
C ILE A 408 -66.16 -48.30 32.06
N SER A 409 -66.56 -47.79 33.23
CA SER A 409 -66.15 -46.46 33.69
C SER A 409 -64.63 -46.36 33.86
N ASN A 410 -63.98 -47.39 34.42
CA ASN A 410 -62.53 -47.41 34.58
C ASN A 410 -61.80 -47.45 33.23
N GLU A 411 -62.23 -48.29 32.28
CA GLU A 411 -61.62 -48.37 30.95
C GLU A 411 -61.79 -47.05 30.16
N LEU A 412 -62.96 -46.41 30.23
CA LEU A 412 -63.16 -45.08 29.63
C LEU A 412 -62.25 -44.02 30.28
N SER A 413 -62.06 -44.07 31.60
CA SER A 413 -61.14 -43.15 32.30
C SER A 413 -59.68 -43.37 31.87
N MET A 414 -59.29 -44.61 31.62
CA MET A 414 -57.95 -44.96 31.13
C MET A 414 -57.74 -44.46 29.69
N LEU A 415 -58.71 -44.67 28.80
CA LEU A 415 -58.68 -44.14 27.43
C LEU A 415 -58.61 -42.61 27.42
N GLN A 416 -59.35 -41.93 28.30
CA GLN A 416 -59.31 -40.48 28.44
C GLN A 416 -57.93 -40.00 28.91
N ALA A 417 -57.31 -40.70 29.87
CA ALA A 417 -55.96 -40.39 30.32
C ALA A 417 -54.91 -40.58 29.20
N SER A 418 -55.01 -41.67 28.43
CA SER A 418 -54.15 -41.92 27.27
C SER A 418 -54.31 -40.87 26.17
N LEU A 419 -55.55 -40.44 25.89
CA LEU A 419 -55.83 -39.37 24.92
C LEU A 419 -55.19 -38.04 25.37
N ASN A 420 -55.35 -37.68 26.64
CA ASN A 420 -54.75 -36.47 27.21
C ASN A 420 -53.21 -36.51 27.16
N SER A 421 -52.61 -37.68 27.38
CA SER A 421 -51.17 -37.89 27.25
C SER A 421 -50.71 -37.69 25.80
N ALA A 422 -51.38 -38.33 24.83
CA ALA A 422 -51.07 -38.18 23.41
C ALA A 422 -51.19 -36.72 22.93
N MET A 423 -52.19 -35.98 23.44
CA MET A 423 -52.36 -34.55 23.14
C MET A 423 -51.25 -33.68 23.76
N SER A 424 -50.78 -34.03 24.96
CA SER A 424 -49.64 -33.36 25.60
C SER A 424 -48.34 -33.61 24.84
N GLU A 425 -48.13 -34.84 24.38
CA GLU A 425 -46.96 -35.26 23.62
C GLU A 425 -46.92 -34.58 22.24
N LEU A 426 -48.04 -34.55 21.51
CA LEU A 426 -48.18 -33.80 20.26
C LEU A 426 -47.80 -32.33 20.44
N ARG A 427 -48.30 -31.68 21.50
CA ARG A 427 -47.95 -30.28 21.81
C ARG A 427 -46.46 -30.12 22.11
N ALA A 428 -45.87 -31.04 22.86
CA ALA A 428 -44.44 -30.99 23.16
C ALA A 428 -43.58 -31.13 21.89
N THR A 429 -43.96 -32.02 20.97
CA THR A 429 -43.27 -32.22 19.68
C THR A 429 -43.39 -31.00 18.77
N ILE A 430 -44.59 -30.40 18.62
CA ILE A 430 -44.82 -29.21 17.77
C ILE A 430 -44.03 -28.00 18.27
N TYR A 431 -44.00 -27.77 19.59
CA TYR A 431 -43.28 -26.64 20.17
C TYR A 431 -41.79 -26.92 20.40
N GLY A 432 -41.29 -28.10 20.01
CA GLY A 432 -39.89 -28.47 20.24
C GLY A 432 -39.51 -28.49 21.72
N TYR A 433 -40.46 -28.76 22.63
CA TYR A 433 -40.20 -28.99 24.06
C TYR A 433 -39.51 -30.34 24.28
N SER A 434 -38.41 -30.54 23.59
CA SER A 434 -37.53 -31.67 23.76
C SER A 434 -36.55 -31.32 24.88
N TRP A 435 -36.82 -31.88 26.06
CA TRP A 435 -35.81 -32.26 27.05
C TRP A 435 -35.10 -31.16 27.87
N ASN A 436 -35.48 -29.89 27.72
CA ASN A 436 -34.98 -28.80 28.56
C ASN A 436 -36.11 -28.03 29.23
N LYS A 437 -36.85 -28.67 30.14
CA LYS A 437 -37.52 -27.92 31.21
C LYS A 437 -36.43 -27.52 32.22
N ASN A 438 -36.01 -26.26 32.18
CA ASN A 438 -35.17 -25.59 33.18
C ASN A 438 -33.68 -25.98 33.23
N GLY A 439 -33.09 -26.44 32.11
CA GLY A 439 -31.64 -26.62 32.01
C GLY A 439 -31.04 -27.76 32.85
N LYS A 440 -31.87 -28.70 33.34
CA LYS A 440 -31.43 -29.91 34.03
C LYS A 440 -31.65 -31.14 33.15
N ASN A 441 -30.59 -31.94 32.99
CA ASN A 441 -30.56 -33.17 32.19
C ASN A 441 -31.37 -34.27 32.89
N ASN A 442 -32.63 -34.46 32.53
CA ASN A 442 -33.55 -35.41 33.19
C ASN A 442 -33.61 -36.81 32.55
N PHE A 443 -32.67 -37.14 31.66
CA PHE A 443 -32.63 -38.39 30.88
C PHE A 443 -32.89 -39.66 31.71
N LEU A 444 -32.22 -39.83 32.85
CA LEU A 444 -32.39 -41.02 33.70
C LEU A 444 -33.74 -41.03 34.41
N THR A 445 -34.21 -39.85 34.84
CA THR A 445 -35.51 -39.71 35.50
C THR A 445 -36.65 -40.07 34.54
N ASP A 446 -36.53 -39.69 33.26
CA ASP A 446 -37.54 -39.99 32.25
C ASP A 446 -37.58 -41.49 31.89
N ILE A 447 -36.44 -42.18 31.87
CA ILE A 447 -36.39 -43.64 31.70
C ILE A 447 -37.01 -44.36 32.90
N LEU A 448 -36.65 -43.96 34.13
CA LEU A 448 -37.19 -44.55 35.35
C LEU A 448 -38.71 -44.38 35.43
N ASN A 449 -39.22 -43.19 35.12
CA ASN A 449 -40.65 -42.91 35.10
C ASN A 449 -41.38 -43.78 34.05
N TYR A 450 -40.81 -43.93 32.86
CA TYR A 450 -41.36 -44.80 31.81
C TYR A 450 -41.43 -46.27 32.26
N ILE A 451 -40.35 -46.79 32.85
CA ILE A 451 -40.28 -48.18 33.31
C ILE A 451 -41.27 -48.43 34.46
N ASP A 452 -41.35 -47.52 35.44
CA ASP A 452 -42.33 -47.62 36.53
C ASP A 452 -43.78 -47.56 36.03
N THR A 453 -44.02 -46.78 34.98
CA THR A 453 -45.33 -46.69 34.33
C THR A 453 -45.68 -48.02 33.65
N MET A 454 -44.74 -48.63 32.93
CA MET A 454 -44.92 -49.94 32.30
C MET A 454 -45.10 -51.07 33.32
N LYS A 455 -44.35 -51.08 34.44
CA LYS A 455 -44.56 -52.00 35.57
C LYS A 455 -45.99 -51.97 36.06
N LYS A 456 -46.51 -50.76 36.30
CA LYS A 456 -47.87 -50.56 36.85
C LYS A 456 -48.96 -50.97 35.88
N TYR A 457 -48.84 -50.60 34.61
CA TYR A 457 -49.88 -50.88 33.61
C TYR A 457 -49.97 -52.35 33.24
N HIS A 458 -48.83 -53.03 33.14
CA HIS A 458 -48.81 -54.44 32.72
C HIS A 458 -48.72 -55.43 33.88
N ARG A 459 -48.50 -54.97 35.12
CA ARG A 459 -48.31 -55.79 36.33
C ARG A 459 -47.15 -56.79 36.20
N ILE A 460 -46.09 -56.39 35.50
CA ILE A 460 -44.87 -57.16 35.28
C ILE A 460 -43.73 -56.47 36.05
N ASP A 461 -42.80 -57.23 36.61
CA ASP A 461 -41.59 -56.65 37.20
C ASP A 461 -40.50 -56.45 36.15
N ILE A 462 -39.87 -55.28 36.19
CA ILE A 462 -38.86 -54.81 35.22
C ILE A 462 -37.68 -54.21 35.99
N VAL A 463 -36.57 -54.93 36.09
CA VAL A 463 -35.39 -54.41 36.78
C VAL A 463 -34.61 -53.50 35.83
N PHE A 464 -34.36 -52.25 36.24
CA PHE A 464 -33.55 -51.30 35.49
C PHE A 464 -32.29 -50.95 36.27
N GLU A 465 -31.13 -51.25 35.68
CA GLU A 465 -29.83 -50.87 36.21
C GLU A 465 -29.08 -50.01 35.20
N PHE A 466 -28.52 -48.90 35.68
CA PHE A 466 -27.73 -47.99 34.87
C PHE A 466 -26.29 -47.93 35.42
N SER A 467 -25.30 -48.12 34.55
CA SER A 467 -23.88 -47.97 34.87
C SER A 467 -23.19 -47.02 33.88
N GLY A 468 -22.36 -46.11 34.40
CA GLY A 468 -21.59 -45.14 33.60
C GLY A 468 -21.99 -43.67 33.80
N ASN A 469 -21.38 -42.76 33.02
CA ASN A 469 -21.66 -41.32 33.09
C ASN A 469 -22.48 -40.84 31.88
N HIS A 470 -23.78 -40.60 32.09
CA HIS A 470 -24.70 -40.13 31.06
C HIS A 470 -24.41 -38.69 30.58
N GLN A 471 -23.57 -37.91 31.26
CA GLN A 471 -23.20 -36.56 30.81
C GLN A 471 -22.26 -36.56 29.61
N LEU A 472 -21.58 -37.68 29.35
CA LEU A 472 -20.64 -37.84 28.22
C LEU A 472 -21.35 -38.12 26.89
N ILE A 473 -22.67 -38.35 26.92
CA ILE A 473 -23.48 -38.70 25.75
C ILE A 473 -24.19 -37.44 25.25
N SER A 474 -24.11 -37.19 23.93
CA SER A 474 -24.78 -36.06 23.28
C SER A 474 -26.31 -36.14 23.40
N SER A 475 -27.01 -35.02 23.27
CA SER A 475 -28.47 -34.99 23.37
C SER A 475 -29.16 -35.87 22.32
N GLU A 476 -28.56 -36.01 21.13
CA GLU A 476 -29.10 -36.82 20.04
C GLU A 476 -28.97 -38.32 20.32
N GLN A 477 -27.79 -38.75 20.79
CA GLN A 477 -27.56 -40.12 21.21
C GLN A 477 -28.46 -40.53 22.38
N LYS A 478 -28.73 -39.61 23.32
CA LYS A 478 -29.69 -39.87 24.41
C LYS A 478 -31.11 -40.11 23.90
N LYS A 479 -31.57 -39.34 22.91
CA LYS A 479 -32.89 -39.56 22.28
C LYS A 479 -32.97 -40.92 21.60
N ILE A 480 -31.92 -41.31 20.87
CA ILE A 480 -31.83 -42.61 20.19
C ILE A 480 -31.87 -43.74 21.23
N LEU A 481 -31.07 -43.66 22.29
CA LEU A 481 -31.06 -44.64 23.37
C LEU A 481 -32.43 -44.76 24.06
N TYR A 482 -33.09 -43.64 24.32
CA TYR A 482 -34.43 -43.62 24.90
C TYR A 482 -35.44 -44.38 24.02
N ARG A 483 -35.42 -44.14 22.71
CA ARG A 483 -36.27 -44.87 21.76
C ARG A 483 -35.97 -46.36 21.73
N ILE A 484 -34.70 -46.76 21.73
CA ILE A 484 -34.29 -48.17 21.77
C ILE A 484 -34.82 -48.85 23.03
N ILE A 485 -34.71 -48.20 24.19
CA ILE A 485 -35.22 -48.73 25.46
C ILE A 485 -36.74 -48.90 25.40
N ASN A 486 -37.46 -47.90 24.91
CA ASN A 486 -38.92 -47.97 24.81
C ASN A 486 -39.38 -49.12 23.92
N GLU A 487 -38.77 -49.26 22.74
CA GLU A 487 -39.09 -50.32 21.78
C GLU A 487 -38.72 -51.71 22.31
N ALA A 488 -37.55 -51.84 22.95
CA ALA A 488 -37.12 -53.10 23.55
C ALA A 488 -38.06 -53.54 24.67
N VAL A 489 -38.43 -52.62 25.58
CA VAL A 489 -39.39 -52.90 26.67
C VAL A 489 -40.76 -53.22 26.10
N GLY A 490 -41.25 -52.44 25.13
CA GLY A 490 -42.53 -52.67 24.47
C GLY A 490 -42.61 -54.02 23.78
N ASN A 491 -41.55 -54.42 23.07
CA ASN A 491 -41.46 -55.72 22.41
C ASN A 491 -41.38 -56.88 23.42
N SER A 492 -40.62 -56.72 24.51
CA SER A 492 -40.57 -57.70 25.59
C SER A 492 -41.94 -57.92 26.23
N ILE A 493 -42.70 -56.85 26.50
CA ILE A 493 -44.06 -56.96 27.06
C ILE A 493 -45.03 -57.62 26.06
N ARG A 494 -44.94 -57.27 24.78
CA ARG A 494 -45.88 -57.73 23.74
C ARG A 494 -45.66 -59.18 23.31
N HIS A 495 -44.40 -59.63 23.27
CA HIS A 495 -44.02 -60.91 22.68
C HIS A 495 -43.31 -61.86 23.66
N GLY A 496 -42.81 -61.36 24.80
CA GLY A 496 -42.00 -62.13 25.74
C GLY A 496 -42.77 -63.14 26.61
N LYS A 497 -44.11 -63.12 26.60
CA LYS A 497 -44.96 -63.91 27.50
C LYS A 497 -44.55 -63.75 28.98
N CYS A 498 -44.23 -62.52 29.37
CA CYS A 498 -43.82 -62.16 30.73
C CYS A 498 -45.02 -61.87 31.64
#